data_AF-A0A9E1AGV2-F1
#
_entry.id   AF-A0A9E1AGV2-F1
#
_cell.length_a   1.000
_cell.length_b   1.000
_cell.length_c   1.000
_cell.angle_alpha   90.00
_cell.angle_beta   90.00
_cell.angle_gamma   90.00
#
_symmetry.space_group_name_H-M   'P 1'
#
loop_
_entity.id
_entity.type
_entity.pdbx_description
1 polymer ?
#
loop_
_entity_poly.entity_id
_entity_poly.type
_entity_poly.pdbx_seq_one_letter_code
_entity_poly.pdbx_strand_id
1 'polypeptide(L)'
;MANFKSRIWELDALRGVCIACVIVVHFLFDLSFFGGLDLTLPAWYVFLQEYGGAIFVVLSGVCVTLGSKSVRRGLIVFAYGMLITAVTYGMYRLGMSGADVVVKFGVLHLLGVCMLVYPAFKKLPPAALALLGLAIAITGYAIRGIIVPQRWLFPLGLTYEGFTSSDYFPLFPQLGYFLIGAAIGKTAYREKKTLLPGSFQKTGIARFFCWCGRQSLFIYLLHQPIVYGLLEFVLLLRG
;
A
#
# COMPACT_ATOMS: atom_id res chain seq x y z
N MET A 1 -0.11 -36.16 -7.44
CA MET A 1 0.97 -35.18 -7.16
C MET A 1 0.34 -33.81 -6.99
N ALA A 2 0.32 -33.28 -5.77
CA ALA A 2 -0.24 -31.95 -5.52
C ALA A 2 0.54 -30.90 -6.31
N ASN A 3 -0.13 -30.21 -7.23
CA ASN A 3 0.44 -29.12 -8.02
C ASN A 3 0.65 -27.93 -7.06
N PHE A 4 1.73 -27.99 -6.26
CA PHE A 4 2.20 -26.86 -5.49
C PHE A 4 2.58 -25.78 -6.51
N LYS A 5 1.69 -24.81 -6.71
CA LYS A 5 2.06 -23.56 -7.36
C LYS A 5 3.34 -23.05 -6.67
N SER A 6 4.47 -23.20 -7.35
CA SER A 6 5.75 -22.65 -6.92
C SER A 6 5.53 -21.17 -6.61
N ARG A 7 5.63 -20.81 -5.34
CA ARG A 7 5.54 -19.41 -4.91
C ARG A 7 6.86 -18.74 -5.25
N ILE A 8 6.76 -17.55 -5.82
CA ILE A 8 7.91 -16.73 -6.18
C ILE A 8 8.41 -16.05 -4.91
N TRP A 9 9.50 -16.58 -4.35
CA TRP A 9 10.00 -16.20 -3.03
C TRP A 9 10.44 -14.73 -2.98
N GLU A 10 11.02 -14.21 -4.07
CA GLU A 10 11.51 -12.84 -4.10
C GLU A 10 10.37 -11.81 -4.04
N LEU A 11 9.21 -12.11 -4.61
CA LEU A 11 8.04 -11.24 -4.52
C LEU A 11 7.39 -11.30 -3.13
N ASP A 12 7.49 -12.44 -2.44
CA ASP A 12 7.12 -12.53 -1.03
C ASP A 12 8.11 -11.69 -0.19
N ALA A 13 9.41 -11.86 -0.38
CA ALA A 13 10.44 -11.12 0.35
C ALA A 13 10.34 -9.61 0.14
N LEU A 14 10.19 -9.15 -1.11
CA LEU A 14 10.04 -7.72 -1.43
C LEU A 14 8.80 -7.11 -0.77
N ARG A 15 7.68 -7.85 -0.68
CA ARG A 15 6.50 -7.38 0.06
C ARG A 15 6.79 -7.28 1.55
N GLY A 16 7.56 -8.23 2.09
CA GLY A 16 8.06 -8.19 3.46
C GLY A 16 8.95 -6.99 3.76
N VAL A 17 9.83 -6.63 2.83
CA VAL A 17 10.68 -5.44 2.95
C VAL A 17 9.82 -4.18 2.89
N CYS A 18 8.89 -4.08 1.94
CA CYS A 18 8.00 -2.92 1.82
C CYS A 18 7.18 -2.70 3.10
N ILE A 19 6.61 -3.75 3.69
CA ILE A 19 5.83 -3.60 4.92
C ILE A 19 6.71 -3.20 6.10
N ALA A 20 7.94 -3.72 6.20
CA ALA A 20 8.89 -3.28 7.22
C ALA A 20 9.25 -1.79 7.06
N CYS A 21 9.46 -1.32 5.82
CA CYS A 21 9.70 0.09 5.55
C CYS A 21 8.51 0.98 5.97
N VAL A 22 7.26 0.57 5.68
CA VAL A 22 6.06 1.30 6.12
C VAL A 22 6.01 1.41 7.65
N ILE A 23 6.30 0.32 8.37
CA ILE A 23 6.35 0.34 9.84
C ILE A 23 7.40 1.33 10.35
N VAL A 24 8.61 1.30 9.77
CA VAL A 24 9.69 2.21 10.18
C VAL A 24 9.32 3.68 9.92
N VAL A 25 8.69 3.97 8.78
CA VAL A 25 8.23 5.33 8.44
C VAL A 25 7.17 5.79 9.43
N HIS A 26 6.12 5.01 9.67
CA HIS A 26 5.08 5.41 10.63
C HIS A 26 5.63 5.51 12.06
N PHE A 27 6.48 4.59 12.50
CA PHE A 27 7.07 4.64 13.84
C PHE A 27 7.90 5.91 14.07
N LEU A 28 8.77 6.30 13.14
CA LEU A 28 9.57 7.50 13.28
C LEU A 28 8.74 8.78 13.13
N PHE A 29 7.73 8.77 12.26
CA PHE A 29 6.77 9.88 12.14
C PHE A 29 5.99 10.07 13.44
N ASP A 30 5.41 9.00 14.00
CA ASP A 30 4.64 9.05 15.24
C ASP A 30 5.52 9.46 16.43
N LEU A 31 6.77 9.01 16.47
CA LEU A 31 7.72 9.43 17.50
C LEU A 31 8.06 10.94 17.42
N SER A 32 8.16 11.51 16.22
CA SER A 32 8.37 12.94 16.05
C SER A 32 7.09 13.74 16.37
N PHE A 33 5.95 13.28 15.87
CA PHE A 33 4.66 13.96 16.02
C PHE A 33 4.11 13.92 17.45
N PHE A 34 4.08 12.75 18.10
CA PHE A 34 3.57 12.58 19.46
C PHE A 34 4.65 12.68 20.54
N GLY A 35 5.87 12.23 20.23
CA GLY A 35 6.99 12.24 21.19
C GLY A 35 7.73 13.58 21.26
N GLY A 36 7.43 14.53 20.36
CA GLY A 36 8.05 15.86 20.33
C GLY A 36 9.55 15.84 20.01
N LEU A 37 10.06 14.76 19.41
CA LEU A 37 11.45 14.65 19.02
C LEU A 37 11.67 15.35 17.68
N ASP A 38 12.57 16.34 17.68
CA ASP A 38 13.07 16.96 16.45
C ASP A 38 14.13 16.05 15.82
N LEU A 39 13.68 15.17 14.93
CA LEU A 39 14.53 14.18 14.28
C LEU A 39 14.96 14.71 12.91
N THR A 40 16.27 14.91 12.72
CA THR A 40 16.83 15.13 11.38
C THR A 40 16.80 13.82 10.60
N LEU A 41 15.82 13.67 9.73
CA LEU A 41 15.58 12.44 8.99
C LEU A 41 16.54 12.31 7.80
N PRO A 42 17.21 11.16 7.63
CA PRO A 42 18.17 10.95 6.55
C PRO A 42 17.47 10.84 5.18
N ALA A 43 18.21 11.12 4.09
CA ALA A 43 17.65 11.13 2.73
C ALA A 43 16.98 9.80 2.32
N TRP A 44 17.50 8.66 2.78
CA TRP A 44 16.89 7.35 2.52
C TRP A 44 15.50 7.22 3.16
N TYR A 45 15.28 7.86 4.31
CA TYR A 45 13.99 7.87 5.00
C TYR A 45 12.98 8.69 4.21
N VAL A 46 13.36 9.91 3.81
CA VAL A 46 12.51 10.81 3.02
C VAL A 46 12.09 10.13 1.71
N PHE A 47 13.04 9.45 1.05
CA PHE A 47 12.74 8.64 -0.12
C PHE A 47 11.71 7.54 0.15
N LEU A 48 11.86 6.78 1.25
CA LEU A 48 10.90 5.73 1.62
C LEU A 48 9.52 6.30 1.97
N GLN A 49 9.47 7.44 2.66
CA GLN A 49 8.24 8.12 3.00
C GLN A 49 7.49 8.60 1.75
N GLU A 50 8.20 9.16 0.77
CA GLU A 50 7.58 9.70 -0.45
C GLU A 50 7.25 8.62 -1.49
N TYR A 51 8.12 7.64 -1.69
CA TYR A 51 8.01 6.66 -2.78
C TYR A 51 7.66 5.24 -2.33
N GLY A 52 7.75 4.92 -1.04
CA GLY A 52 7.49 3.57 -0.52
C GLY A 52 6.10 3.06 -0.86
N GLY A 53 5.10 3.93 -0.78
CA GLY A 53 3.73 3.63 -1.21
C GLY A 53 3.63 3.29 -2.70
N ALA A 54 4.30 4.06 -3.57
CA ALA A 54 4.31 3.79 -5.02
C ALA A 54 4.98 2.45 -5.34
N ILE A 55 6.12 2.14 -4.72
CA ILE A 55 6.81 0.85 -4.87
C ILE A 55 5.89 -0.31 -4.47
N PHE A 56 5.18 -0.18 -3.35
CA PHE A 56 4.24 -1.20 -2.89
C PHE A 56 3.06 -1.41 -3.86
N VAL A 57 2.56 -0.34 -4.47
CA VAL A 57 1.50 -0.40 -5.49
C VAL A 57 1.98 -1.07 -6.77
N VAL A 58 3.19 -0.75 -7.26
CA VAL A 58 3.82 -1.43 -8.40
C VAL A 58 3.97 -2.92 -8.10
N LEU A 59 4.50 -3.27 -6.94
CA LEU A 59 4.69 -4.66 -6.50
C LEU A 59 3.35 -5.42 -6.40
N SER A 60 2.29 -4.76 -5.94
CA SER A 60 0.94 -5.30 -5.94
C SER A 60 0.42 -5.56 -7.36
N GLY A 61 0.73 -4.66 -8.30
CA GLY A 61 0.48 -4.84 -9.73
C GLY A 61 1.22 -6.03 -10.32
N VAL A 62 2.48 -6.26 -9.95
CA VAL A 62 3.22 -7.48 -10.36
C VAL A 62 2.52 -8.73 -9.82
N CYS A 63 2.16 -8.73 -8.53
CA CYS A 63 1.54 -9.87 -7.86
C CYS A 63 0.14 -10.24 -8.40
N VAL A 64 -0.60 -9.27 -8.97
CA VAL A 64 -1.95 -9.55 -9.46
C VAL A 64 -1.93 -10.48 -10.68
N THR A 65 -0.90 -10.40 -11.53
CA THR A 65 -0.76 -11.20 -12.77
C THR A 65 -0.55 -12.70 -12.48
N LEU A 66 -0.01 -13.01 -11.31
CA LEU A 66 0.34 -14.37 -10.89
C LEU A 66 -0.84 -15.13 -10.27
N GLY A 67 -1.83 -14.40 -9.76
CA GLY A 67 -3.00 -14.98 -9.10
C GLY A 67 -4.24 -15.01 -9.99
N SER A 68 -5.09 -16.02 -9.82
CA SER A 68 -6.31 -16.19 -10.63
C SER A 68 -7.55 -15.54 -10.00
N LYS A 69 -7.54 -15.26 -8.69
CA LYS A 69 -8.68 -14.74 -7.93
C LYS A 69 -8.46 -13.26 -7.57
N SER A 70 -8.24 -12.38 -8.56
CA SER A 70 -8.00 -10.95 -8.29
C SER A 70 -9.23 -10.30 -7.64
N VAL A 71 -10.43 -10.52 -8.18
CA VAL A 71 -11.68 -9.92 -7.67
C VAL A 71 -11.94 -10.29 -6.20
N ARG A 72 -11.89 -11.58 -5.86
CA ARG A 72 -12.08 -12.03 -4.47
C ARG A 72 -11.05 -11.41 -3.52
N ARG A 73 -9.79 -11.35 -3.92
CA ARG A 73 -8.73 -10.70 -3.12
C ARG A 73 -8.99 -9.20 -2.99
N GLY A 74 -9.38 -8.54 -4.07
CA GLY A 74 -9.75 -7.13 -4.10
C GLY A 74 -10.90 -6.80 -3.16
N LEU A 75 -11.98 -7.61 -3.16
CA LEU A 75 -13.10 -7.47 -2.23
C LEU A 75 -12.64 -7.59 -0.76
N ILE A 76 -11.82 -8.58 -0.44
CA ILE A 76 -11.32 -8.79 0.93
C ILE A 76 -10.45 -7.59 1.36
N VAL A 77 -9.51 -7.17 0.52
CA VAL A 77 -8.61 -6.05 0.82
C VAL A 77 -9.38 -4.73 0.94
N PHE A 78 -10.35 -4.49 0.05
CA PHE A 78 -11.23 -3.33 0.12
C PHE A 78 -12.08 -3.33 1.41
N ALA A 79 -12.63 -4.49 1.79
CA ALA A 79 -13.41 -4.64 3.02
C ALA A 79 -12.57 -4.32 4.27
N TYR A 80 -11.31 -4.72 4.31
CA TYR A 80 -10.39 -4.31 5.37
C TYR A 80 -10.09 -2.81 5.35
N GLY A 81 -9.98 -2.19 4.16
CA GLY A 81 -9.93 -0.73 4.05
C GLY A 81 -11.15 -0.07 4.70
N MET A 82 -12.36 -0.52 4.32
CA MET A 82 -13.61 -0.01 4.88
C MET A 82 -13.71 -0.21 6.40
N LEU A 83 -13.16 -1.32 6.92
CA LEU A 83 -13.07 -1.56 8.36
C LEU A 83 -12.19 -0.50 9.04
N ILE A 84 -11.02 -0.16 8.47
CA ILE A 84 -10.16 0.91 9.00
C ILE A 84 -10.93 2.25 8.99
N THR A 85 -11.62 2.58 7.90
CA THR A 85 -12.45 3.79 7.84
C THR A 85 -13.52 3.80 8.93
N ALA A 86 -14.23 2.69 9.13
CA ALA A 86 -15.26 2.58 10.17
C ALA A 86 -14.70 2.76 11.57
N VAL A 87 -13.56 2.13 11.88
CA VAL A 87 -12.89 2.23 13.19
C VAL A 87 -12.40 3.66 13.43
N THR A 88 -11.65 4.24 12.48
CA THR A 88 -11.10 5.61 12.63
C THR A 88 -12.19 6.68 12.65
N TYR A 89 -13.25 6.50 11.87
CA TYR A 89 -14.44 7.36 11.96
C TYR A 89 -15.16 7.21 13.31
N GLY A 90 -15.25 5.99 13.85
CA GLY A 90 -15.78 5.75 15.19
C GLY A 90 -14.98 6.48 16.27
N MET A 91 -13.65 6.41 16.22
CA MET A 91 -12.76 7.15 17.13
C MET A 91 -13.01 8.67 17.08
N TYR A 92 -13.14 9.23 15.87
CA TYR A 92 -13.47 10.64 15.68
C TYR A 92 -14.86 10.98 16.28
N ARG A 93 -15.87 10.16 16.02
CA ARG A 93 -17.25 10.39 16.49
C ARG A 93 -17.39 10.26 18.01
N LEU A 94 -16.58 9.43 18.64
CA LEU A 94 -16.52 9.25 20.09
C LEU A 94 -15.64 10.31 20.78
N GLY A 95 -15.04 11.24 20.04
CA GLY A 95 -14.17 12.28 20.58
C GLY A 95 -12.81 11.78 21.07
N MET A 96 -12.42 10.56 20.69
CA MET A 96 -11.12 9.97 21.06
C MET A 96 -9.97 10.55 20.22
N SER A 97 -10.26 11.12 19.05
CA SER A 97 -9.26 11.67 18.12
C SER A 97 -9.87 12.72 17.19
N GLY A 98 -9.02 13.52 16.53
CA GLY A 98 -9.42 14.57 15.59
C GLY A 98 -10.01 14.05 14.26
N ALA A 99 -10.45 14.96 13.39
CA ALA A 99 -11.01 14.57 12.08
C ALA A 99 -9.92 14.09 11.09
N ASP A 100 -8.67 14.42 11.35
CA ASP A 100 -7.48 14.08 10.59
C ASP A 100 -7.11 12.59 10.68
N VAL A 101 -7.45 11.89 11.77
CA VAL A 101 -7.18 10.45 11.90
C VAL A 101 -8.09 9.57 11.03
N VAL A 102 -9.19 10.12 10.50
CA VAL A 102 -10.14 9.37 9.69
C VAL A 102 -9.49 8.96 8.37
N VAL A 103 -9.31 7.66 8.16
CA VAL A 103 -8.79 7.13 6.89
C VAL A 103 -9.94 7.12 5.88
N LYS A 104 -9.98 8.09 4.96
CA LYS A 104 -11.06 8.21 3.98
C LYS A 104 -10.87 7.32 2.76
N PHE A 105 -9.65 7.23 2.24
CA PHE A 105 -9.30 6.35 1.10
C PHE A 105 -7.81 6.02 1.12
N GLY A 106 -7.44 5.15 2.07
CA GLY A 106 -6.07 4.67 2.24
C GLY A 106 -5.63 3.59 1.25
N VAL A 107 -4.42 3.07 1.43
CA VAL A 107 -3.79 2.13 0.48
C VAL A 107 -4.59 0.83 0.27
N LEU A 108 -5.30 0.33 1.29
CA LEU A 108 -6.14 -0.88 1.14
C LEU A 108 -7.38 -0.64 0.27
N HIS A 109 -7.98 0.56 0.35
CA HIS A 109 -9.09 0.93 -0.54
C HIS A 109 -8.61 0.93 -1.99
N LEU A 110 -7.50 1.64 -2.24
CA LEU A 110 -6.86 1.71 -3.54
C LEU A 110 -6.54 0.31 -4.09
N LEU A 111 -5.80 -0.51 -3.35
CA LEU A 111 -5.39 -1.83 -3.80
C LEU A 111 -6.59 -2.75 -4.03
N GLY A 112 -7.61 -2.64 -3.19
CA GLY A 112 -8.90 -3.30 -3.38
C GLY A 112 -9.51 -2.95 -4.73
N VAL A 113 -9.68 -1.66 -5.01
CA VAL A 113 -10.23 -1.17 -6.28
C VAL A 113 -9.36 -1.59 -7.46
N CYS A 114 -8.04 -1.42 -7.40
CA CYS A 114 -7.10 -1.84 -8.45
C CYS A 114 -7.26 -3.33 -8.81
N MET A 115 -7.38 -4.21 -7.81
CA MET A 115 -7.59 -5.65 -8.05
C MET A 115 -8.98 -5.99 -8.59
N LEU A 116 -10.01 -5.20 -8.23
CA LEU A 116 -11.37 -5.33 -8.75
C LEU A 116 -11.48 -4.90 -10.21
N VAL A 117 -10.80 -3.83 -10.61
CA VAL A 117 -10.82 -3.31 -12.00
C VAL A 117 -9.83 -4.04 -12.92
N TYR A 118 -8.77 -4.65 -12.38
CA TYR A 118 -7.76 -5.37 -13.15
C TYR A 118 -8.31 -6.37 -14.20
N PRO A 119 -9.39 -7.14 -13.95
CA PRO A 119 -9.95 -8.04 -14.97
C PRO A 119 -10.35 -7.36 -16.29
N ALA A 120 -10.69 -6.07 -16.28
CA ALA A 120 -10.96 -5.29 -17.49
C ALA A 120 -9.68 -5.11 -18.33
N PHE A 121 -8.54 -4.93 -17.67
CA PHE A 121 -7.24 -4.70 -18.31
C PHE A 121 -6.41 -5.98 -18.52
N LYS A 122 -6.82 -7.12 -17.93
CA LYS A 122 -6.04 -8.37 -17.93
C LYS A 122 -5.73 -8.93 -19.32
N LYS A 123 -6.51 -8.59 -20.35
CA LYS A 123 -6.30 -9.07 -21.73
C LYS A 123 -5.35 -8.19 -22.54
N LEU A 124 -5.05 -6.97 -22.09
CA LEU A 124 -4.18 -6.05 -22.80
C LEU A 124 -2.73 -6.56 -22.85
N PRO A 125 -1.99 -6.31 -23.95
CA PRO A 125 -0.57 -6.62 -24.01
C PRO A 125 0.22 -5.75 -23.02
N PRO A 126 1.43 -6.18 -22.59
CA PRO A 126 2.21 -5.43 -21.60
C PRO A 126 2.51 -3.98 -22.00
N ALA A 127 2.78 -3.73 -23.29
CA ALA A 127 3.02 -2.38 -23.79
C ALA A 127 1.80 -1.46 -23.61
N ALA A 128 0.59 -1.96 -23.91
CA ALA A 128 -0.64 -1.19 -23.71
C ALA A 128 -0.93 -0.92 -22.22
N LEU A 129 -0.63 -1.87 -21.34
CA LEU A 129 -0.74 -1.65 -19.89
C LEU A 129 0.25 -0.60 -19.40
N ALA A 130 1.49 -0.63 -19.89
CA ALA A 130 2.51 0.36 -19.53
C ALA A 130 2.14 1.76 -20.02
N LEU A 131 1.70 1.90 -21.28
CA LEU A 131 1.26 3.18 -21.85
C LEU A 131 0.03 3.74 -21.13
N LEU A 132 -0.98 2.90 -20.88
CA LEU A 132 -2.16 3.30 -20.12
C LEU A 132 -1.78 3.69 -18.68
N GLY A 133 -0.91 2.92 -18.05
CA GLY A 133 -0.42 3.21 -16.71
C GLY A 133 0.33 4.55 -16.64
N LEU A 134 1.17 4.84 -17.63
CA LEU A 134 1.86 6.12 -17.77
C LEU A 134 0.88 7.28 -17.99
N ALA A 135 -0.11 7.12 -18.87
CA ALA A 135 -1.12 8.14 -19.12
C ALA A 135 -1.94 8.46 -17.85
N ILE A 136 -2.34 7.44 -17.09
CA ILE A 136 -3.03 7.60 -15.80
C ILE A 136 -2.12 8.30 -14.78
N ALA A 137 -0.84 7.93 -14.72
CA ALA A 137 0.10 8.56 -13.80
C ALA A 137 0.30 10.06 -14.13
N ILE A 138 0.53 10.38 -15.40
CA ILE A 138 0.66 11.78 -15.88
C ILE A 138 -0.61 12.57 -15.55
N THR A 139 -1.79 11.98 -15.83
CA THR A 139 -3.07 12.61 -15.50
C THR A 139 -3.20 12.88 -14.01
N GLY A 140 -2.82 11.92 -13.16
CA GLY A 140 -2.85 12.09 -11.71
C GLY A 140 -1.95 13.20 -11.19
N TYR A 141 -0.77 13.36 -11.77
CA TYR A 141 0.09 14.50 -11.45
C TYR A 141 -0.47 15.83 -11.98
N ALA A 142 -1.10 15.83 -13.15
CA ALA A 142 -1.70 17.04 -13.74
C ALA A 142 -2.91 17.55 -12.95
N ILE A 143 -3.68 16.66 -12.31
CA ILE A 143 -4.84 17.03 -11.49
C ILE A 143 -4.52 17.18 -9.99
N ARG A 144 -3.25 17.01 -9.60
CA ARG A 144 -2.83 17.08 -8.20
C ARG A 144 -3.08 18.48 -7.64
N GLY A 145 -3.80 18.54 -6.52
CA GLY A 145 -4.11 19.81 -5.84
C GLY A 145 -5.34 20.55 -6.39
N ILE A 146 -6.04 20.01 -7.39
CA ILE A 146 -7.31 20.56 -7.83
C ILE A 146 -8.36 20.34 -6.73
N ILE A 147 -8.97 21.46 -6.29
CA ILE A 147 -10.05 21.47 -5.31
C ILE A 147 -11.39 21.60 -6.05
N VAL A 148 -12.33 20.71 -5.75
CA VAL A 148 -13.68 20.67 -6.34
C VAL A 148 -14.75 20.65 -5.25
N PRO A 149 -15.95 21.21 -5.50
CA PRO A 149 -17.03 21.20 -4.51
C PRO A 149 -17.63 19.80 -4.28
N GLN A 150 -17.48 18.87 -5.24
CA GLN A 150 -18.06 17.53 -5.16
C GLN A 150 -17.23 16.62 -4.24
N ARG A 151 -17.69 16.48 -2.99
CA ARG A 151 -16.99 15.74 -1.94
C ARG A 151 -16.75 14.25 -2.22
N TRP A 152 -17.47 13.64 -3.17
CA TRP A 152 -17.36 12.22 -3.51
C TRP A 152 -16.28 11.92 -4.55
N LEU A 153 -15.63 12.93 -5.14
CA LEU A 153 -14.57 12.76 -6.14
C LEU A 153 -13.17 12.49 -5.56
N PHE A 154 -13.01 12.58 -4.24
CA PHE A 154 -11.72 12.35 -3.58
C PHE A 154 -11.06 11.00 -3.89
N PRO A 155 -11.76 9.87 -4.13
CA PRO A 155 -11.08 8.63 -4.51
C PRO A 155 -10.38 8.73 -5.87
N LEU A 156 -10.76 9.68 -6.73
CA LEU A 156 -10.12 9.92 -8.02
C LEU A 156 -8.91 10.85 -7.93
N GLY A 157 -8.63 11.45 -6.77
CA GLY A 157 -7.54 12.42 -6.61
C GLY A 157 -7.98 13.88 -6.55
N LEU A 158 -9.28 14.17 -6.76
CA LEU A 158 -9.84 15.52 -6.68
C LEU A 158 -10.36 15.79 -5.27
N THR A 159 -9.66 16.65 -4.52
CA THR A 159 -10.01 16.95 -3.12
C THR A 159 -11.03 18.09 -3.02
N TYR A 160 -11.54 18.34 -1.82
CA TYR A 160 -12.45 19.46 -1.52
C TYR A 160 -11.89 20.31 -0.38
N GLU A 161 -12.44 21.49 -0.20
CA GLU A 161 -11.99 22.42 0.85
C GLU A 161 -12.10 21.78 2.25
N GLY A 162 -11.01 21.83 3.02
CA GLY A 162 -10.93 21.17 4.33
C GLY A 162 -10.78 19.64 4.27
N PHE A 163 -10.39 19.07 3.13
CA PHE A 163 -10.10 17.64 3.05
C PHE A 163 -8.86 17.26 3.88
N THR A 164 -9.07 16.45 4.91
CA THR A 164 -8.03 15.78 5.69
C THR A 164 -8.24 14.27 5.69
N SER A 165 -7.16 13.51 5.77
CA SER A 165 -7.17 12.04 5.90
C SER A 165 -5.78 11.59 6.36
N SER A 166 -5.72 10.72 7.36
CA SER A 166 -4.44 10.21 7.90
C SER A 166 -3.70 9.33 6.88
N ASP A 167 -4.46 8.56 6.09
CA ASP A 167 -3.94 7.80 4.95
C ASP A 167 -4.76 8.14 3.70
N TYR A 168 -4.10 8.61 2.63
CA TYR A 168 -4.76 9.01 1.38
C TYR A 168 -3.98 8.59 0.14
N PHE A 169 -4.55 7.61 -0.57
CA PHE A 169 -4.00 6.99 -1.77
C PHE A 169 -5.04 7.04 -2.90
N PRO A 170 -5.19 8.17 -3.61
CA PRO A 170 -6.17 8.28 -4.70
C PRO A 170 -5.92 7.29 -5.84
N LEU A 171 -6.88 7.12 -6.72
CA LEU A 171 -6.74 6.27 -7.91
C LEU A 171 -5.76 6.86 -8.92
N PHE A 172 -5.68 8.18 -9.03
CA PHE A 172 -4.72 8.86 -9.88
C PHE A 172 -3.67 9.55 -8.99
N PRO A 173 -2.36 9.29 -9.18
CA PRO A 173 -1.69 8.46 -10.20
C PRO A 173 -1.62 6.93 -9.95
N GLN A 174 -2.08 6.43 -8.82
CA GLN A 174 -1.65 5.13 -8.27
C GLN A 174 -2.14 3.91 -9.05
N LEU A 175 -3.32 3.95 -9.66
CA LEU A 175 -3.77 2.94 -10.62
C LEU A 175 -2.78 2.82 -11.79
N GLY A 176 -2.15 3.92 -12.17
CA GLY A 176 -1.10 3.95 -13.18
C GLY A 176 0.10 3.10 -12.78
N TYR A 177 0.63 3.30 -11.57
CA TYR A 177 1.71 2.47 -11.02
C TYR A 177 1.32 1.00 -10.92
N PHE A 178 0.08 0.72 -10.54
CA PHE A 178 -0.43 -0.65 -10.47
C PHE A 178 -0.45 -1.32 -11.86
N LEU A 179 -0.88 -0.61 -12.91
CA LEU A 179 -0.88 -1.14 -14.27
C LEU A 179 0.53 -1.30 -14.84
N ILE A 180 1.46 -0.39 -14.53
CA ILE A 180 2.89 -0.55 -14.85
C ILE A 180 3.44 -1.80 -14.17
N GLY A 181 3.12 -2.01 -12.89
CA GLY A 181 3.43 -3.25 -12.17
C GLY A 181 2.85 -4.48 -12.85
N ALA A 182 1.61 -4.41 -13.33
CA ALA A 182 1.00 -5.51 -14.07
C ALA A 182 1.65 -5.75 -15.44
N ALA A 183 2.17 -4.71 -16.11
CA ALA A 183 2.97 -4.85 -17.33
C ALA A 183 4.27 -5.61 -17.02
N ILE A 184 4.99 -5.21 -15.97
CA ILE A 184 6.21 -5.89 -15.49
C ILE A 184 5.91 -7.35 -15.12
N GLY A 185 4.82 -7.60 -14.41
CA GLY A 185 4.40 -8.95 -14.04
C GLY A 185 4.07 -9.84 -15.23
N LYS A 186 3.63 -9.28 -16.36
CA LYS A 186 3.37 -10.04 -17.59
C LYS A 186 4.60 -10.26 -18.46
N THR A 187 5.60 -9.39 -18.37
CA THR A 187 6.87 -9.53 -19.09
C THR A 187 7.84 -10.40 -18.31
N ALA A 188 8.25 -9.93 -17.13
CA ALA A 188 9.29 -10.56 -16.31
C ALA A 188 8.83 -11.90 -15.73
N TYR A 189 7.56 -12.03 -15.35
CA TYR A 189 7.03 -13.24 -14.72
C TYR A 189 6.03 -14.03 -15.60
N ARG A 190 6.18 -13.95 -16.93
CA ARG A 190 5.33 -14.68 -17.89
C ARG A 190 5.26 -16.18 -17.61
N GLU A 191 6.40 -16.79 -17.30
CA GLU A 191 6.52 -18.22 -16.98
C GLU A 191 6.13 -18.56 -15.53
N LYS A 192 5.85 -17.56 -14.70
CA LYS A 192 5.54 -17.71 -13.26
C LYS A 192 6.64 -18.46 -12.49
N LYS A 193 7.89 -18.26 -12.90
CA LYS A 193 9.10 -18.78 -12.26
C LYS A 193 9.84 -17.67 -11.54
N THR A 194 10.67 -18.05 -10.57
CA THR A 194 11.59 -17.12 -9.91
C THR A 194 12.63 -16.59 -10.89
N LEU A 195 12.93 -15.30 -10.79
CA LEU A 195 14.01 -14.63 -11.51
C LEU A 195 15.32 -14.64 -10.73
N LEU A 196 15.27 -15.01 -9.45
CA LEU A 196 16.43 -15.14 -8.58
C LEU A 196 16.59 -16.60 -8.13
N PRO A 197 16.94 -17.53 -9.05
CA PRO A 197 17.28 -18.89 -8.69
C PRO A 197 18.57 -18.89 -7.87
N GLY A 198 18.60 -19.60 -6.74
CA GLY A 198 19.80 -19.69 -5.92
C GLY A 198 19.54 -20.19 -4.51
N SER A 199 20.60 -20.19 -3.70
CA SER A 199 20.56 -20.57 -2.29
C SER A 199 20.10 -19.45 -1.37
N PHE A 200 20.06 -18.19 -1.83
CA PHE A 200 19.69 -17.04 -0.99
C PHE A 200 18.31 -17.17 -0.37
N GLN A 201 17.34 -17.77 -1.09
CA GLN A 201 16.01 -18.10 -0.55
C GLN A 201 16.04 -18.98 0.71
N LYS A 202 17.13 -19.72 0.94
CA LYS A 202 17.33 -20.60 2.11
C LYS A 202 17.93 -19.87 3.31
N THR A 203 18.39 -18.63 3.14
CA THR A 203 18.94 -17.82 4.24
C THR A 203 17.85 -17.46 5.24
N GLY A 204 18.23 -17.27 6.51
CA GLY A 204 17.30 -16.85 7.57
C GLY A 204 16.61 -15.52 7.24
N ILE A 205 17.38 -14.56 6.70
CA ILE A 205 16.91 -13.23 6.31
C ILE A 205 15.83 -13.33 5.22
N ALA A 206 16.09 -14.09 4.14
CA ALA A 206 15.11 -14.25 3.07
C ALA A 206 13.82 -14.92 3.57
N ARG A 207 13.94 -15.94 4.44
CA ARG A 207 12.77 -16.61 5.04
C ARG A 207 11.95 -15.68 5.92
N PHE A 208 12.60 -14.84 6.72
CA PHE A 208 11.94 -13.83 7.55
C PHE A 208 11.12 -12.86 6.70
N PHE A 209 11.74 -12.22 5.70
CA PHE A 209 11.01 -11.29 4.83
C PHE A 209 9.95 -12.00 3.98
N CYS A 210 10.16 -13.24 3.55
CA CYS A 210 9.12 -14.04 2.90
C CYS A 210 7.90 -14.25 3.82
N TRP A 211 8.14 -14.54 5.10
CA TRP A 211 7.08 -14.67 6.10
C TRP A 211 6.34 -13.35 6.30
N CYS A 212 7.06 -12.24 6.48
CA CYS A 212 6.48 -10.90 6.57
C CYS A 212 5.61 -10.58 5.35
N GLY A 213 6.10 -10.86 4.14
CA GLY A 213 5.35 -10.62 2.92
C GLY A 213 4.10 -11.48 2.78
N ARG A 214 4.11 -12.72 3.28
CA ARG A 214 2.93 -13.60 3.32
C ARG A 214 1.86 -13.12 4.29
N GLN A 215 2.29 -12.49 5.38
CA GLN A 215 1.41 -11.91 6.40
C GLN A 215 1.22 -10.39 6.25
N SER A 216 1.67 -9.81 5.12
CA SER A 216 1.72 -8.36 4.91
C SER A 216 0.41 -7.64 5.21
N LEU A 217 -0.75 -8.23 4.86
CA LEU A 217 -2.06 -7.65 5.17
C LEU A 217 -2.32 -7.54 6.67
N PHE A 218 -2.04 -8.60 7.44
CA PHE A 218 -2.24 -8.60 8.89
C PHE A 218 -1.25 -7.68 9.59
N ILE A 219 0.01 -7.71 9.17
CA ILE A 219 1.05 -6.80 9.68
C ILE A 219 0.64 -5.35 9.40
N TYR A 220 0.16 -5.05 8.19
CA TYR A 220 -0.35 -3.73 7.84
C TYR A 220 -1.59 -3.32 8.66
N LEU A 221 -2.49 -4.23 9.00
CA LEU A 221 -3.66 -3.87 9.82
C LEU A 221 -3.27 -3.57 11.27
N LEU A 222 -2.31 -4.31 11.81
CA LEU A 222 -1.97 -4.26 13.23
C LEU A 222 -0.88 -3.26 13.56
N HIS A 223 -0.02 -2.87 12.59
CA HIS A 223 1.12 -2.01 12.93
C HIS A 223 0.70 -0.68 13.55
N GLN A 224 -0.28 0.05 12.97
CA GLN A 224 -0.62 1.37 13.47
C GLN A 224 -1.27 1.34 14.87
N PRO A 225 -2.26 0.47 15.15
CA PRO A 225 -2.77 0.32 16.51
C PRO A 225 -1.70 -0.09 17.53
N ILE A 226 -0.77 -0.97 17.15
CA ILE A 226 0.32 -1.41 18.03
C ILE A 226 1.31 -0.27 18.28
N VAL A 227 1.76 0.42 17.22
CA VAL A 227 2.72 1.54 17.33
C VAL A 227 2.12 2.66 18.17
N TYR A 228 0.88 3.05 17.89
CA TYR A 228 0.17 4.08 18.66
C TYR A 228 0.00 3.67 20.14
N GLY A 229 -0.48 2.45 20.41
CA GLY A 229 -0.68 1.95 21.77
C GLY A 229 0.63 1.84 22.57
N LEU A 230 1.74 1.46 21.93
CA LEU A 230 3.06 1.45 22.56
C LEU A 230 3.56 2.86 22.88
N LEU A 231 3.35 3.81 21.98
CA LEU A 231 3.73 5.22 22.21
C LEU A 231 2.94 5.81 23.37
N GLU A 232 1.61 5.64 23.41
CA GLU A 232 0.80 6.09 24.55
C GLU A 232 1.26 5.46 25.86
N PHE A 233 1.52 4.15 25.86
CA PHE A 233 2.02 3.46 27.05
C PHE A 233 3.36 4.04 27.55
N VAL A 234 4.30 4.31 26.64
CA VAL A 234 5.59 4.91 26.99
C VAL A 234 5.41 6.35 27.50
N LEU A 235 4.52 7.14 26.91
CA LEU A 235 4.22 8.50 27.36
C LEU A 235 3.58 8.50 28.75
N LEU A 236 2.67 7.57 29.02
CA LEU A 236 2.07 7.39 30.36
C LEU A 236 3.10 7.02 31.43
N LEU A 237 4.14 6.27 31.09
CA LEU A 237 5.23 5.94 32.03
C LEU A 237 6.21 7.09 32.28
N ARG A 238 6.20 8.13 31.44
CA ARG A 238 7.07 9.31 31.57
C ARG A 238 6.42 10.47 32.32
N GLY A 239 5.09 10.48 32.43
CA GLY A 239 4.31 11.43 33.24
C GLY A 239 4.12 10.94 34.67
#